data_AF-A0A5N5TAP6-F1
#
_entry.id   AF-A0A5N5TAP6-F1
#
_cell.length_a   1.000
_cell.length_b   1.000
_cell.length_c   1.000
_cell.angle_alpha   90.00
_cell.angle_beta   90.00
_cell.angle_gamma   90.00
#
_symmetry.space_group_name_H-M   'P 1'
#
loop_
_entity.id
_entity.type
_entity.pdbx_description
1 polymer ?
#
loop_
_entity_poly.entity_id
_entity_poly.type
_entity_poly.pdbx_seq_one_letter_code
_entity_poly.pdbx_strand_id
1 'polypeptide(L)'
;MVSPAGHLDFYPNGGVVQPDCKAGDIRCGHHRASKLFVESIRQSCVFIAIQCPSYEKFVQGDCWGCEKNSCSPMGLKAKPLDKKSNNVKLFLMTNGYSPFCGSHYRVSVISSTDNTSWQHGGEFGVVGIDLIGARDYSGEILLSEKSIFYKNGTVYRRVLLATDVGDLLSVKFYFHYQGSLLNPMSWRIRSPTLYISSLVIEQLYPQRRWKFCFNPVKLDANTEYLLTREHLC
;
A
#
# COMPACT_ATOMS: atom_id res chain seq x y z
N MET A 1 14.15 -0.40 -21.38
CA MET A 1 13.47 0.74 -22.03
C MET A 1 12.42 1.27 -21.07
N VAL A 2 12.22 2.59 -21.00
CA VAL A 2 11.18 3.22 -20.16
C VAL A 2 9.95 3.63 -21.00
N SER A 3 10.15 3.84 -22.30
CA SER A 3 9.07 4.14 -23.24
C SER A 3 8.18 2.91 -23.50
N PRO A 4 6.86 3.09 -23.59
CA PRO A 4 5.95 2.01 -23.97
C PRO A 4 6.27 1.53 -25.40
N ALA A 5 6.15 0.23 -25.62
CA ALA A 5 6.44 -0.44 -26.88
C ALA A 5 5.35 -1.44 -27.28
N GLY A 6 4.33 -1.64 -26.46
CA GLY A 6 3.24 -2.58 -26.71
C GLY A 6 1.86 -1.93 -26.72
N HIS A 7 0.85 -2.79 -26.90
CA HIS A 7 -0.54 -2.39 -26.63
C HIS A 7 -0.72 -2.10 -25.13
N LEU A 8 -0.18 -3.00 -24.30
CA LEU A 8 -0.09 -2.91 -22.86
C LEU A 8 1.37 -3.02 -22.44
N ASP A 9 1.82 -2.09 -21.60
CA ASP A 9 3.16 -2.05 -21.04
C ASP A 9 3.06 -2.14 -19.52
N PHE A 10 3.62 -3.21 -18.96
CA PHE A 10 3.57 -3.50 -17.54
C PHE A 10 4.86 -3.07 -16.85
N TYR A 11 4.73 -2.35 -15.74
CA TYR A 11 5.83 -1.78 -14.96
C TYR A 11 5.76 -2.29 -13.51
N PRO A 12 6.10 -3.57 -13.25
CA PRO A 12 6.18 -4.09 -11.89
C PRO A 12 7.20 -3.30 -11.09
N ASN A 13 6.82 -2.85 -9.90
CA ASN A 13 7.64 -2.03 -9.01
C ASN A 13 8.20 -0.77 -9.70
N GLY A 14 7.41 -0.19 -10.62
CA GLY A 14 7.79 0.98 -11.42
C GLY A 14 8.73 0.69 -12.59
N GLY A 15 9.15 -0.57 -12.78
CA GLY A 15 9.96 -1.00 -13.93
C GLY A 15 11.45 -0.63 -13.86
N VAL A 16 11.93 -0.12 -12.71
CA VAL A 16 13.34 0.31 -12.55
C VAL A 16 14.10 -0.59 -11.57
N VAL A 17 13.77 -0.52 -10.28
CA VAL A 17 14.40 -1.33 -9.23
C VAL A 17 13.39 -2.37 -8.76
N GLN A 18 13.75 -3.64 -8.94
CA GLN A 18 12.92 -4.75 -8.48
C GLN A 18 13.29 -5.07 -7.04
N PRO A 19 12.33 -5.44 -6.18
CA PRO A 19 12.63 -5.87 -4.82
C PRO A 19 13.65 -7.01 -4.82
N ASP A 20 14.52 -7.01 -3.82
CA ASP A 20 15.69 -7.89 -3.67
C ASP A 20 16.83 -7.68 -4.69
N CYS A 21 16.68 -6.81 -5.69
CA CYS A 21 17.79 -6.41 -6.54
C CYS A 21 18.52 -5.18 -5.97
N LYS A 22 19.85 -5.22 -5.90
CA LYS A 22 20.66 -4.05 -5.53
C LYS A 22 20.51 -2.97 -6.60
N ALA A 23 20.49 -1.70 -6.17
CA ALA A 23 20.47 -0.57 -7.10
C ALA A 23 21.70 -0.65 -8.03
N GLY A 24 21.47 -0.56 -9.34
CA GLY A 24 22.52 -0.72 -10.35
C GLY A 24 22.81 -2.17 -10.79
N ASP A 25 22.22 -3.18 -10.15
CA ASP A 25 22.29 -4.56 -10.64
C ASP A 25 21.30 -4.79 -11.80
N ILE A 26 21.75 -4.39 -12.99
CA ILE A 26 20.99 -4.51 -14.23
C ILE A 26 20.65 -5.99 -14.52
N ARG A 27 21.50 -6.95 -14.16
CA ARG A 27 21.27 -8.37 -14.44
C ARG A 27 20.11 -8.90 -13.60
N CYS A 28 20.07 -8.57 -12.30
CA CYS A 28 18.97 -8.96 -11.42
C CYS A 28 17.63 -8.39 -11.91
N GLY A 29 17.58 -7.09 -12.22
CA GLY A 29 16.38 -6.44 -12.74
C GLY A 29 15.95 -6.99 -14.10
N HIS A 30 16.89 -7.22 -15.01
CA HIS A 30 16.63 -7.74 -16.35
C HIS A 30 16.04 -9.16 -16.31
N HIS A 31 16.60 -10.05 -15.49
CA HIS A 31 16.07 -11.41 -15.32
C HIS A 31 14.73 -11.45 -14.57
N ARG A 32 14.30 -10.36 -13.93
CA ARG A 32 13.01 -10.35 -13.23
C ARG A 32 11.83 -10.55 -14.18
N ALA A 33 11.90 -9.98 -15.38
CA ALA A 33 10.82 -10.09 -16.37
C ALA A 33 10.48 -11.55 -16.71
N SER A 34 11.51 -12.37 -16.97
CA SER A 34 11.32 -13.80 -17.27
C SER A 34 10.79 -14.58 -16.08
N LYS A 35 11.30 -14.31 -14.86
CA LYS A 35 10.81 -14.93 -13.63
C LYS A 35 9.33 -14.64 -13.36
N LEU A 36 8.92 -13.37 -13.49
CA LEU A 36 7.52 -12.96 -13.33
C LEU A 36 6.62 -13.59 -14.41
N PHE A 37 7.10 -13.65 -15.66
CA PHE A 37 6.35 -14.30 -16.73
C PHE A 37 6.14 -15.79 -16.47
N VAL A 38 7.20 -16.53 -16.12
CA VAL A 38 7.12 -17.97 -15.80
C VAL A 38 6.15 -18.21 -14.64
N GLU A 39 6.18 -17.37 -13.61
CA GLU A 39 5.26 -17.51 -12.48
C GLU A 39 3.81 -17.18 -12.84
N SER A 40 3.57 -16.23 -13.75
CA SER A 40 2.22 -15.88 -14.22
C SER A 40 1.47 -17.02 -14.93
N ILE A 41 2.20 -18.06 -15.37
CA ILE A 41 1.62 -19.27 -15.94
C ILE A 41 0.86 -20.05 -14.87
N ARG A 42 1.29 -19.99 -13.60
CA ARG A 42 0.63 -20.66 -12.49
C ARG A 42 -0.69 -19.95 -12.15
N GLN A 43 -1.79 -20.69 -12.13
CA GLN A 43 -3.12 -20.09 -11.91
C GLN A 43 -3.31 -19.49 -10.51
N SER A 44 -2.54 -19.93 -9.52
CA SER A 44 -2.61 -19.45 -8.15
C SER A 44 -1.94 -18.10 -7.92
N CYS A 45 -1.17 -17.59 -8.89
CA CYS A 45 -0.35 -16.39 -8.74
C CYS A 45 -0.71 -15.36 -9.82
N VAL A 46 -1.68 -14.50 -9.50
CA VAL A 46 -2.22 -13.54 -10.46
C VAL A 46 -1.65 -12.15 -10.20
N PHE A 47 -0.96 -11.62 -11.21
CA PHE A 47 -0.36 -10.30 -11.17
C PHE A 47 -1.32 -9.24 -11.72
N ILE A 48 -2.29 -8.80 -10.94
CA ILE A 48 -3.21 -7.74 -11.39
C ILE A 48 -2.48 -6.40 -11.42
N ALA A 49 -2.47 -5.77 -12.59
CA ALA A 49 -1.89 -4.44 -12.79
C ALA A 49 -2.98 -3.42 -13.11
N ILE A 50 -2.83 -2.20 -12.60
CA ILE A 50 -3.79 -1.09 -12.74
C ILE A 50 -3.23 -0.05 -13.71
N GLN A 51 -4.07 0.41 -14.64
CA GLN A 51 -3.73 1.52 -15.51
C GLN A 51 -3.55 2.78 -14.69
N CYS A 52 -2.40 3.43 -14.82
CA CYS A 52 -2.12 4.67 -14.10
C CYS A 52 -1.19 5.58 -14.92
N PRO A 53 -1.20 6.91 -14.71
CA PRO A 53 -0.27 7.79 -15.42
C PRO A 53 1.20 7.61 -15.03
N SER A 54 1.46 7.25 -13.76
CA SER A 54 2.80 6.98 -13.25
C SER A 54 2.77 6.01 -12.08
N TYR A 55 3.93 5.45 -11.73
CA TYR A 55 4.06 4.55 -10.59
C TYR A 55 3.78 5.27 -9.26
N GLU A 56 4.21 6.53 -9.14
CA GLU A 56 4.02 7.34 -7.94
C GLU A 56 2.53 7.55 -7.64
N LYS A 57 1.73 7.87 -8.66
CA LYS A 57 0.28 8.00 -8.53
C LYS A 57 -0.39 6.69 -8.14
N PHE A 58 0.12 5.57 -8.68
CA PHE A 58 -0.34 4.24 -8.29
C PHE A 58 -0.03 3.96 -6.81
N VAL A 59 1.20 4.20 -6.34
CA VAL A 59 1.59 4.04 -4.92
C VAL A 59 0.79 4.96 -4.00
N GLN A 60 0.46 6.17 -4.44
CA GLN A 60 -0.38 7.11 -3.69
C GLN A 60 -1.86 6.71 -3.64
N GLY A 61 -2.27 5.71 -4.42
CA GLY A 61 -3.65 5.22 -4.47
C GLY A 61 -4.61 6.10 -5.28
N ASP A 62 -4.07 7.00 -6.11
CA ASP A 62 -4.84 7.85 -7.04
C ASP A 62 -5.52 7.02 -8.13
N CYS A 63 -4.90 5.89 -8.49
CA CYS A 63 -5.44 4.88 -9.39
C CYS A 63 -5.83 3.65 -8.57
N TRP A 64 -7.12 3.32 -8.52
CA TRP A 64 -7.59 2.16 -7.76
C TRP A 64 -8.87 1.58 -8.33
N GLY A 65 -9.02 0.26 -8.19
CA GLY A 65 -10.17 -0.48 -8.72
C GLY A 65 -9.97 -0.88 -10.18
N CYS A 66 -10.68 -1.94 -10.56
CA CYS A 66 -10.65 -2.53 -11.90
C CYS A 66 -11.91 -2.22 -12.70
N GLU A 67 -12.62 -1.15 -12.34
CA GLU A 67 -13.81 -0.69 -13.04
C GLU A 67 -13.46 -0.24 -14.47
N LYS A 68 -14.41 -0.37 -15.40
CA LYS A 68 -14.26 0.09 -16.79
C LYS A 68 -13.01 -0.45 -17.49
N ASN A 69 -12.66 -1.72 -17.23
CA ASN A 69 -11.48 -2.38 -17.78
C ASN A 69 -10.16 -1.65 -17.47
N SER A 70 -9.99 -1.03 -16.31
CA SER A 70 -8.72 -0.36 -15.94
C SER A 70 -7.60 -1.32 -15.49
N CYS A 71 -7.86 -2.62 -15.41
CA CYS A 71 -6.88 -3.62 -14.96
C CYS A 71 -6.64 -4.71 -16.00
N SER A 72 -5.42 -5.24 -16.00
CA SER A 72 -5.08 -6.45 -16.76
C SER A 72 -4.14 -7.35 -15.94
N PRO A 73 -4.30 -8.68 -15.97
CA PRO A 73 -3.29 -9.58 -15.42
C PRO A 73 -2.00 -9.47 -16.25
N MET A 74 -0.86 -9.28 -15.61
CA MET A 74 0.44 -9.31 -16.26
C MET A 74 0.85 -10.76 -16.58
N GLY A 75 1.48 -10.96 -17.74
CA GLY A 75 2.05 -12.25 -18.15
C GLY A 75 1.15 -13.03 -19.12
N LEU A 76 1.13 -14.36 -19.01
CA LEU A 76 0.47 -15.23 -20.00
C LEU A 76 -1.02 -14.91 -20.22
N LYS A 77 -1.70 -14.50 -19.15
CA LYS A 77 -3.14 -14.21 -19.18
C LYS A 77 -3.48 -12.76 -19.57
N ALA A 78 -2.50 -11.96 -19.98
CA ALA A 78 -2.71 -10.56 -20.32
C ALA A 78 -3.82 -10.39 -21.36
N LYS A 79 -4.73 -9.46 -21.06
CA LYS A 79 -5.87 -9.12 -21.91
C LYS A 79 -5.88 -7.62 -22.16
N PRO A 80 -6.05 -7.15 -23.40
CA PRO A 80 -6.24 -5.73 -23.71
C PRO A 80 -7.37 -5.15 -22.86
N LEU A 81 -7.21 -3.90 -22.41
CA LEU A 81 -8.25 -3.18 -21.67
C LEU A 81 -9.43 -2.88 -22.60
N ASP A 82 -9.13 -2.43 -23.82
CA ASP A 82 -10.08 -2.19 -24.90
C ASP A 82 -9.48 -2.57 -26.26
N LYS A 83 -10.31 -2.63 -27.31
CA LYS A 83 -9.89 -2.98 -28.68
C LYS A 83 -8.86 -2.02 -29.31
N LYS A 84 -8.65 -0.83 -28.71
CA LYS A 84 -7.74 0.23 -29.21
C LYS A 84 -6.60 0.56 -28.23
N SER A 85 -6.37 -0.26 -27.20
CA SER A 85 -5.31 -0.01 -26.22
C SER A 85 -3.94 0.00 -26.90
N ASN A 86 -3.35 1.19 -27.02
CA ASN A 86 -1.99 1.38 -27.51
C ASN A 86 -1.20 2.16 -26.46
N ASN A 87 0.03 1.73 -26.14
CA ASN A 87 0.93 2.38 -25.20
C ASN A 87 0.33 2.59 -23.79
N VAL A 88 -0.51 1.65 -23.34
CA VAL A 88 -1.15 1.74 -22.03
C VAL A 88 -0.18 1.29 -20.94
N LYS A 89 0.10 2.18 -19.99
CA LYS A 89 0.96 1.88 -18.84
C LYS A 89 0.15 1.28 -17.69
N LEU A 90 0.59 0.11 -17.25
CA LEU A 90 -0.01 -0.66 -16.17
C LEU A 90 1.03 -0.86 -15.05
N PHE A 91 0.63 -0.61 -13.81
CA PHE A 91 1.51 -0.67 -12.65
C PHE A 91 1.00 -1.68 -11.62
N LEU A 92 1.95 -2.34 -10.96
CA LEU A 92 1.73 -3.30 -9.90
C LEU A 92 2.97 -3.40 -9.02
N MET A 93 2.79 -3.91 -7.81
CA MET A 93 3.89 -4.33 -6.92
C MET A 93 4.08 -5.85 -6.97
N THR A 94 5.31 -6.32 -6.73
CA THR A 94 5.63 -7.75 -6.54
C THR A 94 6.56 -7.93 -5.34
N ASN A 95 6.62 -9.13 -4.78
CA ASN A 95 7.63 -9.48 -3.77
C ASN A 95 9.04 -9.62 -4.40
N GLY A 96 10.07 -9.63 -3.55
CA GLY A 96 11.46 -9.88 -3.98
C GLY A 96 11.74 -11.34 -4.33
N TYR A 97 10.99 -12.25 -3.71
CA TYR A 97 11.16 -13.70 -3.81
C TYR A 97 9.85 -14.39 -4.22
N SER A 98 9.96 -15.60 -4.76
CA SER A 98 8.81 -16.44 -5.12
C SER A 98 8.07 -16.87 -3.83
N PRO A 99 6.73 -16.80 -3.78
CA PRO A 99 5.84 -16.25 -4.81
C PRO A 99 5.96 -14.72 -4.93
N PHE A 100 6.20 -14.23 -6.14
CA PHE A 100 6.33 -12.80 -6.43
C PHE A 100 4.98 -12.08 -6.41
N CYS A 101 3.87 -12.78 -6.64
CA CYS A 101 2.55 -12.19 -6.51
C CYS A 101 2.18 -11.92 -5.04
N GLY A 102 1.22 -11.01 -4.88
CA GLY A 102 0.52 -10.75 -3.64
C GLY A 102 -0.80 -10.06 -3.95
N SER A 103 -1.57 -9.77 -2.92
CA SER A 103 -2.77 -8.95 -2.99
C SER A 103 -2.42 -7.48 -2.78
N HIS A 104 -2.88 -6.62 -3.70
CA HIS A 104 -2.81 -5.17 -3.50
C HIS A 104 -3.91 -4.73 -2.54
N TYR A 105 -3.52 -3.95 -1.55
CA TYR A 105 -4.42 -3.26 -0.63
C TYR A 105 -4.23 -1.74 -0.77
N ARG A 106 -5.32 -0.98 -0.78
CA ARG A 106 -5.30 0.48 -0.62
C ARG A 106 -5.74 0.81 0.79
N VAL A 107 -4.85 1.47 1.52
CA VAL A 107 -5.07 1.87 2.90
C VAL A 107 -5.21 3.39 2.93
N SER A 108 -6.29 3.86 3.54
CA SER A 108 -6.55 5.27 3.76
C SER A 108 -6.67 5.55 5.26
N VAL A 109 -5.72 6.30 5.80
CA VAL A 109 -5.74 6.80 7.19
C VAL A 109 -6.38 8.18 7.17
N ILE A 110 -7.51 8.34 7.85
CA ILE A 110 -8.28 9.59 7.87
C ILE A 110 -8.06 10.28 9.21
N SER A 111 -7.42 11.44 9.18
CA SER A 111 -7.18 12.23 10.38
C SER A 111 -8.50 12.82 10.91
N SER A 112 -8.63 12.95 12.24
CA SER A 112 -9.79 13.59 12.85
C SER A 112 -9.87 15.07 12.47
N THR A 113 -11.10 15.58 12.46
CA THR A 113 -11.46 16.99 12.27
C THR A 113 -12.02 17.63 13.54
N ASP A 114 -11.97 16.92 14.68
CA ASP A 114 -12.51 17.42 15.95
C ASP A 114 -11.71 18.62 16.45
N ASN A 115 -12.36 19.47 17.24
CA ASN A 115 -11.74 20.70 17.74
C ASN A 115 -10.45 20.43 18.54
N THR A 116 -10.41 19.34 19.30
CA THR A 116 -9.21 18.87 20.03
C THR A 116 -8.06 18.52 19.08
N SER A 117 -8.36 17.91 17.93
CA SER A 117 -7.37 17.61 16.89
C SER A 117 -6.82 18.89 16.26
N TRP A 118 -7.67 19.89 15.98
CA TRP A 118 -7.23 21.20 15.47
C TRP A 118 -6.40 22.00 16.46
N GLN A 119 -6.75 21.96 17.75
CA GLN A 119 -5.98 22.62 18.80
C GLN A 119 -4.61 21.96 19.02
N HIS A 120 -4.52 20.63 18.88
CA HIS A 120 -3.24 19.92 18.97
C HIS A 120 -2.34 20.17 17.75
N GLY A 121 -2.92 20.20 16.55
CA GLY A 121 -2.17 20.25 15.30
C GLY A 121 -1.70 18.87 14.82
N GLY A 122 -0.92 18.85 13.75
CA GLY A 122 -0.37 17.63 13.17
C GLY A 122 0.91 17.14 13.86
N GLU A 123 1.32 15.91 13.58
CA GLU A 123 2.51 15.30 14.17
C GLU A 123 3.34 14.52 13.14
N PHE A 124 4.64 14.41 13.38
CA PHE A 124 5.54 13.60 12.56
C PHE A 124 5.61 12.15 13.05
N GLY A 125 5.63 11.20 12.12
CA GLY A 125 6.04 9.83 12.43
C GLY A 125 5.78 8.88 11.26
N VAL A 126 5.79 7.59 11.58
CA VAL A 126 5.53 6.51 10.64
C VAL A 126 4.34 5.72 11.13
N VAL A 127 3.38 5.47 10.25
CA VAL A 127 2.24 4.59 10.56
C VAL A 127 2.49 3.21 9.97
N GLY A 128 2.28 2.18 10.77
CA GLY A 128 2.33 0.78 10.38
C GLY A 128 0.98 0.09 10.58
N ILE A 129 0.75 -0.98 9.82
CA ILE A 129 -0.41 -1.85 10.00
C ILE A 129 -0.02 -3.33 9.90
N ASP A 130 -0.77 -4.20 10.57
CA ASP A 130 -0.72 -5.65 10.38
C ASP A 130 -2.15 -6.15 10.13
N LEU A 131 -2.38 -6.75 8.96
CA LEU A 131 -3.65 -7.28 8.53
C LEU A 131 -3.76 -8.73 8.99
N ILE A 132 -4.75 -9.02 9.84
CA ILE A 132 -5.00 -10.36 10.37
C ILE A 132 -6.33 -10.85 9.80
N GLY A 133 -6.28 -11.81 8.90
CA GLY A 133 -7.47 -12.37 8.26
C GLY A 133 -7.66 -13.85 8.52
N ALA A 134 -8.75 -14.40 7.99
CA ALA A 134 -9.14 -15.79 8.20
C ALA A 134 -8.22 -16.81 7.51
N ARG A 135 -7.44 -16.39 6.50
CA ARG A 135 -6.53 -17.28 5.75
C ARG A 135 -5.07 -17.11 6.11
N ASP A 136 -4.65 -15.88 6.38
CA ASP A 136 -3.24 -15.53 6.54
C ASP A 136 -3.10 -14.17 7.25
N TYR A 137 -1.87 -13.74 7.53
CA TYR A 137 -1.55 -12.43 8.09
C TYR A 137 -0.46 -11.72 7.28
N SER A 138 -0.51 -10.40 7.20
CA SER A 138 0.46 -9.64 6.41
C SER A 138 1.81 -9.45 7.09
N GLY A 139 1.84 -9.50 8.42
CA GLY A 139 2.95 -8.93 9.19
C GLY A 139 2.91 -7.41 9.14
N GLU A 140 3.86 -6.78 9.83
CA GLU A 140 3.94 -5.32 9.90
C GLU A 140 4.32 -4.72 8.54
N ILE A 141 3.47 -3.82 8.04
CA ILE A 141 3.71 -3.04 6.84
C ILE A 141 3.67 -1.55 7.18
N LEU A 142 4.76 -0.86 6.89
CA LEU A 142 4.85 0.60 7.06
C LEU A 142 4.22 1.30 5.85
N LEU A 143 3.35 2.29 6.12
CA LEU A 143 2.74 3.12 5.08
C LEU A 143 3.73 4.12 4.46
N SER A 144 4.83 4.41 5.15
CA SER A 144 5.91 5.25 4.64
C SER A 144 7.27 4.73 5.10
N GLU A 145 8.27 4.81 4.22
CA GLU A 145 9.65 4.43 4.56
C GLU A 145 10.29 5.40 5.58
N LYS A 146 9.83 6.65 5.59
CA LYS A 146 10.35 7.73 6.42
C LYS A 146 9.22 8.39 7.19
N SER A 147 9.60 9.06 8.28
CA SER A 147 8.71 9.93 9.04
C SER A 147 8.12 11.02 8.14
N ILE A 148 6.78 11.16 8.15
CA ILE A 148 6.04 12.20 7.43
C ILE A 148 5.15 12.99 8.40
N PHE A 149 4.73 14.17 7.97
CA PHE A 149 3.81 15.01 8.74
C PHE A 149 2.35 14.64 8.49
N TYR A 150 1.66 14.21 9.54
CA TYR A 150 0.23 13.93 9.55
C TYR A 150 -0.55 15.15 10.03
N LYS A 151 -1.04 15.94 9.06
CA LYS A 151 -1.95 17.05 9.25
C LYS A 151 -3.36 16.53 9.52
N ASN A 152 -4.01 17.15 10.50
CA ASN A 152 -5.41 16.95 10.79
C ASN A 152 -6.34 17.25 9.59
N GLY A 153 -7.51 16.61 9.58
CA GLY A 153 -8.48 16.67 8.48
C GLY A 153 -7.97 16.17 7.12
N THR A 154 -6.78 15.57 7.05
CA THR A 154 -6.17 15.09 5.80
C THR A 154 -6.32 13.57 5.69
N VAL A 155 -6.51 13.10 4.45
CA VAL A 155 -6.60 11.67 4.11
C VAL A 155 -5.26 11.20 3.53
N TYR A 156 -4.62 10.25 4.20
CA TYR A 156 -3.36 9.66 3.78
C TYR A 156 -3.62 8.31 3.14
N ARG A 157 -3.39 8.23 1.82
CA ARG A 157 -3.64 7.00 1.04
C ARG A 157 -2.33 6.37 0.58
N ARG A 158 -2.24 5.05 0.67
CA ARG A 158 -1.13 4.27 0.11
C ARG A 158 -1.61 2.92 -0.41
N VAL A 159 -1.01 2.49 -1.51
CA VAL A 159 -1.11 1.11 -2.01
C VAL A 159 0.03 0.30 -1.43
N LEU A 160 -0.30 -0.89 -0.95
CA LEU A 160 0.62 -1.86 -0.36
C LEU A 160 0.44 -3.21 -1.05
N LEU A 161 1.47 -4.05 -0.96
CA LEU A 161 1.40 -5.46 -1.35
C LEU A 161 1.51 -6.32 -0.09
N ALA A 162 0.59 -7.26 0.08
CA ALA A 162 0.61 -8.25 1.16
C ALA A 162 0.14 -9.61 0.66
N THR A 163 0.24 -10.64 1.51
CA THR A 163 -0.47 -11.91 1.26
C THR A 163 -1.99 -11.69 1.22
N ASP A 164 -2.72 -12.61 0.59
CA ASP A 164 -4.18 -12.57 0.59
C ASP A 164 -4.74 -13.11 1.91
N VAL A 165 -4.98 -12.20 2.86
CA VAL A 165 -5.42 -12.55 4.22
C VAL A 165 -6.85 -13.12 4.28
N GLY A 166 -7.60 -13.07 3.17
CA GLY A 166 -9.00 -13.49 3.17
C GLY A 166 -9.92 -12.49 3.85
N ASP A 167 -10.90 -12.99 4.59
CA ASP A 167 -11.81 -12.12 5.32
C ASP A 167 -11.06 -11.50 6.49
N LEU A 168 -10.94 -10.16 6.47
CA LEU A 168 -10.22 -9.43 7.49
C LEU A 168 -10.95 -9.57 8.84
N LEU A 169 -10.25 -10.09 9.84
CA LEU A 169 -10.78 -10.31 11.19
C LEU A 169 -10.42 -9.15 12.11
N SER A 170 -9.17 -8.71 12.04
CA SER A 170 -8.65 -7.59 12.80
C SER A 170 -7.48 -6.92 12.11
N VAL A 171 -7.16 -5.70 12.53
CA VAL A 171 -6.01 -4.93 12.07
C VAL A 171 -5.27 -4.40 13.27
N LYS A 172 -3.98 -4.65 13.37
CA LYS A 172 -3.14 -3.90 14.30
C LYS A 172 -2.69 -2.63 13.62
N PHE A 173 -2.80 -1.51 14.34
CA PHE A 173 -2.38 -0.20 13.89
C PHE A 173 -1.30 0.32 14.82
N TYR A 174 -0.22 0.84 14.22
CA TYR A 174 0.93 1.35 14.93
C TYR A 174 1.23 2.78 14.49
N PHE A 175 1.56 3.64 15.44
CA PHE A 175 2.13 4.95 15.17
C PHE A 175 3.49 5.06 15.84
N HIS A 176 4.55 5.05 15.05
CA HIS A 176 5.93 5.16 15.53
C HIS A 176 6.45 6.57 15.40
N TYR A 177 6.88 7.12 16.53
CA TYR A 177 7.63 8.37 16.54
C TYR A 177 9.12 8.10 16.41
N GLN A 178 9.73 8.59 15.33
CA GLN A 178 11.17 8.50 15.10
C GLN A 178 11.85 9.78 15.59
N GLY A 179 12.10 9.86 16.90
CA GLY A 179 12.94 10.90 17.50
C GLY A 179 14.42 10.57 17.35
N SER A 180 15.29 11.59 17.27
CA SER A 180 16.74 11.41 17.26
C SER A 180 17.35 11.73 18.62
N LEU A 181 18.09 10.78 19.19
CA LEU A 181 18.84 11.02 20.43
C LEU A 181 19.92 12.10 20.28
N LEU A 182 20.36 12.39 19.05
CA LEU A 182 21.40 13.39 18.76
C LEU A 182 20.82 14.77 18.41
N ASN A 183 19.50 14.90 18.25
CA ASN A 183 18.84 16.17 17.94
C ASN A 183 17.94 16.61 19.09
N PRO A 184 18.38 17.56 19.95
CA PRO A 184 17.62 18.04 21.09
C PRO A 184 16.23 18.60 20.73
N MET A 185 16.04 19.10 19.50
CA MET A 185 14.73 19.57 19.03
C MET A 185 13.69 18.45 18.83
N SER A 186 14.15 17.20 18.74
CA SER A 186 13.27 16.03 18.62
C SER A 186 12.97 15.36 19.98
N TRP A 187 13.51 15.91 21.08
CA TRP A 187 13.20 15.41 22.42
C TRP A 187 11.83 15.93 22.84
N ARG A 188 10.94 15.01 23.21
CA ARG A 188 9.58 15.32 23.61
C ARG A 188 9.39 14.98 25.08
N ILE A 189 8.84 15.92 25.84
CA ILE A 189 8.49 15.73 27.26
C ILE A 189 7.24 14.84 27.39
N ARG A 190 6.38 14.83 26.38
CA ARG A 190 5.19 13.99 26.29
C ARG A 190 5.25 13.12 25.04
N SER A 191 4.69 11.91 25.13
CA SER A 191 4.55 11.03 23.97
C SER A 191 3.79 11.75 22.86
N PRO A 192 4.33 11.78 21.63
CA PRO A 192 3.65 12.32 20.47
C PRO A 192 2.31 11.63 20.25
N THR A 193 1.31 12.38 19.76
CA THR A 193 -0.05 11.85 19.59
C THR A 193 -0.60 12.19 18.22
N LEU A 194 -1.29 11.23 17.61
CA LEU A 194 -2.08 11.41 16.39
C LEU A 194 -3.56 11.41 16.72
N TYR A 195 -4.33 12.12 15.91
CA TYR A 195 -5.78 12.10 15.99
C TYR A 195 -6.32 11.51 14.69
N ILE A 196 -6.73 10.25 14.74
CA ILE A 196 -7.22 9.49 13.58
C ILE A 196 -8.70 9.17 13.81
N SER A 197 -9.55 9.50 12.84
CA SER A 197 -10.98 9.19 12.91
C SER A 197 -11.26 7.77 12.44
N SER A 198 -10.66 7.37 11.31
CA SER A 198 -10.92 6.07 10.73
C SER A 198 -9.79 5.56 9.83
N LEU A 199 -9.75 4.24 9.68
CA LEU A 199 -8.87 3.50 8.80
C LEU A 199 -9.74 2.76 7.77
N VAL A 200 -9.53 3.02 6.48
CA VAL A 200 -10.21 2.33 5.39
C VAL A 200 -9.21 1.43 4.67
N ILE A 201 -9.54 0.15 4.53
CA ILE A 201 -8.72 -0.84 3.83
C ILE A 201 -9.55 -1.41 2.69
N GLU A 202 -9.01 -1.36 1.48
CA GLU A 202 -9.64 -1.89 0.28
C GLU A 202 -8.72 -2.93 -0.36
N GLN A 203 -9.23 -4.13 -0.62
CA GLN A 203 -8.53 -5.14 -1.41
C GLN A 203 -8.89 -4.97 -2.89
N LEU A 204 -7.89 -5.03 -3.78
CA LEU A 204 -8.11 -4.82 -5.21
C LEU A 204 -8.90 -5.99 -5.83
N TYR A 205 -8.53 -7.22 -5.50
CA TYR A 205 -9.17 -8.43 -6.01
C TYR A 205 -9.04 -9.61 -5.01
N PRO A 206 -10.14 -10.29 -4.65
CA PRO A 206 -11.53 -9.86 -4.89
C PRO A 206 -11.79 -8.49 -4.26
N GLN A 207 -12.66 -7.69 -4.86
CA GLN A 207 -12.95 -6.34 -4.36
C GLN A 207 -13.65 -6.44 -3.00
N ARG A 208 -12.97 -5.97 -1.95
CA ARG A 208 -13.47 -5.94 -0.57
C ARG A 208 -13.07 -4.62 0.07
N ARG A 209 -13.89 -4.13 0.99
CA ARG A 209 -13.68 -2.86 1.68
C ARG A 209 -14.07 -3.00 3.14
N TRP A 210 -13.18 -2.58 4.02
CA TRP A 210 -13.40 -2.49 5.45
C TRP A 210 -13.10 -1.07 5.90
N LYS A 211 -13.87 -0.59 6.87
CA LYS A 211 -13.63 0.70 7.50
C LYS A 211 -13.77 0.52 9.01
N PHE A 212 -12.73 0.95 9.71
CA PHE A 212 -12.64 0.90 11.16
C PHE A 212 -12.63 2.33 11.69
N CYS A 213 -13.42 2.62 12.71
CA CYS A 213 -13.42 3.90 13.41
C CYS A 213 -12.64 3.77 14.72
N PHE A 214 -11.87 4.81 15.04
CA PHE A 214 -11.20 4.90 16.33
C PHE A 214 -12.09 5.63 17.32
N ASN A 215 -12.27 5.05 18.50
CA ASN A 215 -12.92 5.69 19.63
C ASN A 215 -12.21 5.29 20.93
N PRO A 216 -11.46 6.19 21.59
CA PRO A 216 -11.25 7.60 21.22
C PRO A 216 -10.40 7.77 19.95
N VAL A 217 -10.51 8.93 19.29
CA VAL A 217 -9.73 9.27 18.08
C VAL A 217 -8.26 9.60 18.36
N LYS A 218 -7.90 9.82 19.64
CA LYS A 218 -6.53 10.16 20.06
C LYS A 218 -5.71 8.88 20.22
N LEU A 219 -4.59 8.79 19.51
CA LEU A 219 -3.65 7.69 19.50
C LEU A 219 -2.27 8.17 19.96
N ASP A 220 -1.78 7.64 21.07
CA ASP A 220 -0.43 7.85 21.56
C ASP A 220 0.61 7.04 20.74
N ALA A 221 1.78 7.64 20.52
CA ALA A 221 2.90 6.99 19.82
C ALA A 221 3.40 5.75 20.54
N ASN A 222 3.97 4.82 19.75
CA ASN A 222 4.55 3.56 20.18
C ASN A 222 3.56 2.67 20.95
N THR A 223 2.26 2.86 20.69
CA THR A 223 1.17 2.05 21.24
C THR A 223 0.54 1.23 20.10
N GLU A 224 0.24 -0.04 20.39
CA GLU A 224 -0.48 -0.93 19.47
C GLU A 224 -1.99 -0.75 19.65
N TYR A 225 -2.71 -0.53 18.57
CA TYR A 225 -4.18 -0.45 18.56
C TYR A 225 -4.74 -1.62 17.75
N LEU A 226 -5.46 -2.51 18.42
CA LEU A 226 -6.11 -3.66 17.77
C LEU A 226 -7.54 -3.31 17.37
N LEU A 227 -7.77 -3.15 16.07
CA LEU A 227 -9.08 -2.88 15.48
C LEU A 227 -9.75 -4.20 15.11
N THR A 228 -10.90 -4.48 15.71
CA THR A 228 -11.69 -5.69 15.49
C THR A 228 -13.04 -5.37 14.84
N ARG A 229 -13.91 -6.36 14.69
CA ARG A 229 -15.28 -6.16 14.18
C ARG A 229 -16.10 -5.14 14.98
N GLU A 230 -15.83 -4.98 16.27
CA GLU A 230 -16.51 -3.98 17.13
C GLU A 230 -16.21 -2.54 16.72
N HIS A 231 -15.11 -2.33 15.98
CA HIS A 231 -14.67 -1.03 15.51
C HIS A 231 -15.18 -0.72 14.10
N LEU A 232 -15.96 -1.61 13.48
CA LEU A 232 -16.46 -1.40 12.12
C LEU A 232 -17.50 -0.28 12.05
N CYS A 233 -17.34 0.58 11.05
CA CYS A 233 -18.17 1.71 10.69
C CYS A 233 -18.00 1.98 9.17
#